data_AF-A0A2K0TD09-F1
#
_entry.id   AF-A0A2K0TD09-F1
#
_cell.length_a   1.000
_cell.length_b   1.000
_cell.length_c   1.000
_cell.angle_alpha   90.00
_cell.angle_beta   90.00
_cell.angle_gamma   90.00
#
_symmetry.space_group_name_H-M   'P 1'
#
loop_
_entity.id
_entity.type
_entity.pdbx_description
1 polymer ?
#
loop_
_entity_poly.entity_id
_entity_poly.type
_entity_poly.pdbx_seq_one_letter_code
_entity_poly.pdbx_strand_id
1 'polypeptide(L)'
;MRCPNAEVTLSCGYEVPKDHSSIPPILIDERGADDAFARGLRTWTRQLKRLNLSDTVIAPEMFYAAASDNDDDEEAASEWQHLERLEVAYAAMTPHGTWLLERNPEDSPRSRGSPVVELETYDPEDDETIEWPVPEDLYENDFRTLPVAPEMDRIHRSAARAARRMPALRYLFLGTYDVAIQWGHKYQGFLYRYDAAKGVATAHWGSLPGYTPAEDVVELWRKAVAEVRGCQLEVSIDEDEV
;
A
#
# COMPACT_ATOMS: atom_id res chain seq x y z
N MET A 1 -23.38 15.06 11.14
CA MET A 1 -22.56 14.86 12.36
C MET A 1 -21.11 14.79 11.92
N ARG A 2 -20.26 15.72 12.37
CA ARG A 2 -18.80 15.58 12.20
C ARG A 2 -18.30 14.82 13.43
N CYS A 3 -17.62 13.71 13.25
CA CYS A 3 -17.05 12.90 14.34
C CYS A 3 -15.54 13.19 14.44
N PRO A 4 -15.10 14.22 15.19
CA PRO A 4 -13.73 14.75 15.10
C PRO A 4 -12.62 13.83 15.63
N ASN A 5 -12.89 12.54 15.89
CA ASN A 5 -11.90 11.56 16.36
C ASN A 5 -12.22 10.14 15.89
N ALA A 6 -12.92 9.97 14.77
CA ALA A 6 -13.28 8.64 14.30
C ALA A 6 -12.03 7.86 13.85
N GLU A 7 -11.91 6.64 14.35
CA GLU A 7 -10.94 5.64 13.93
C GLU A 7 -11.73 4.56 13.19
N VAL A 8 -11.30 4.23 11.97
CA VAL A 8 -12.03 3.27 11.14
C VAL A 8 -11.07 2.27 10.51
N THR A 9 -11.47 1.00 10.56
CA THR A 9 -10.87 -0.09 9.80
C THR A 9 -11.88 -0.56 8.77
N LEU A 10 -11.46 -0.61 7.50
CA LEU A 10 -12.27 -1.08 6.39
C LEU A 10 -11.46 -2.13 5.62
N SER A 11 -11.96 -3.36 5.56
CA SER A 11 -11.46 -4.38 4.64
C SER A 11 -12.36 -4.40 3.41
N CYS A 12 -11.77 -4.30 2.22
CA CYS A 12 -12.46 -4.41 0.95
C CYS A 12 -11.97 -5.63 0.18
N GLY A 13 -12.13 -6.82 0.77
CA GLY A 13 -11.64 -8.11 0.28
C GLY A 13 -11.70 -8.30 -1.23
N TYR A 14 -10.62 -7.93 -1.90
CA TYR A 14 -10.43 -8.15 -3.32
C TYR A 14 -9.37 -9.23 -3.51
N GLU A 15 -9.78 -10.37 -4.06
CA GLU A 15 -8.86 -11.45 -4.40
C GLU A 15 -8.25 -11.21 -5.78
N VAL A 16 -6.93 -10.99 -5.81
CA VAL A 16 -6.19 -10.85 -7.06
C VAL A 16 -6.19 -12.17 -7.84
N PRO A 17 -6.28 -12.14 -9.18
CA PRO A 17 -6.09 -13.34 -9.98
C PRO A 17 -4.72 -13.95 -9.70
N LYS A 18 -4.72 -15.19 -9.22
CA LYS A 18 -3.47 -15.91 -8.92
C LYS A 18 -2.75 -16.36 -10.18
N ASP A 19 -3.47 -16.57 -11.29
CA ASP A 19 -2.93 -17.08 -12.56
C ASP A 19 -2.08 -16.05 -13.32
N HIS A 20 -0.86 -16.46 -13.71
CA HIS A 20 0.08 -15.66 -14.51
C HIS A 20 -0.46 -15.27 -15.90
N SER A 21 -1.38 -16.05 -16.45
CA SER A 21 -2.03 -15.83 -17.75
C SER A 21 -3.25 -14.91 -17.64
N SER A 22 -3.75 -14.70 -16.42
CA SER A 22 -4.86 -13.80 -16.18
C SER A 22 -4.42 -12.35 -16.24
N ILE A 23 -5.23 -11.55 -16.95
CA ILE A 23 -5.12 -10.09 -16.95
C ILE A 23 -6.03 -9.60 -15.83
N PRO A 24 -5.56 -8.70 -14.94
CA PRO A 24 -6.42 -8.16 -13.90
C PRO A 24 -7.61 -7.45 -14.54
N PRO A 25 -8.81 -7.54 -13.95
CA PRO A 25 -9.98 -6.88 -14.50
C PRO A 25 -9.79 -5.37 -14.48
N ILE A 26 -10.40 -4.72 -15.46
CA ILE A 26 -10.50 -3.26 -15.53
C ILE A 26 -11.71 -2.88 -14.65
N LEU A 27 -11.43 -2.26 -13.51
CA LEU A 27 -12.44 -1.71 -12.60
C LEU A 27 -12.79 -0.27 -12.96
N ILE A 28 -11.84 0.47 -13.55
CA ILE A 28 -11.98 1.85 -14.00
C ILE A 28 -11.40 1.97 -15.41
N ASP A 29 -12.24 2.38 -16.38
CA ASP A 29 -11.90 2.41 -17.81
C ASP A 29 -10.79 3.42 -18.16
N GLU A 30 -10.76 4.58 -17.50
CA GLU A 30 -9.82 5.66 -17.81
C GLU A 30 -8.97 6.06 -16.58
N ARG A 31 -7.65 6.19 -16.78
CA ARG A 31 -6.75 6.73 -15.75
C ARG A 31 -7.12 8.18 -15.45
N GLY A 32 -7.14 8.56 -14.17
CA GLY A 32 -7.59 9.88 -13.75
C GLY A 32 -9.11 10.10 -13.78
N ALA A 33 -9.91 9.09 -14.16
CA ALA A 33 -11.36 9.17 -14.03
C ALA A 33 -11.76 9.29 -12.55
N ASP A 34 -12.75 10.14 -12.29
CA ASP A 34 -13.24 10.38 -10.94
C ASP A 34 -14.19 9.26 -10.48
N ASP A 35 -13.58 8.15 -10.04
CA ASP A 35 -14.28 7.00 -9.47
C ASP A 35 -15.06 7.37 -8.19
N ALA A 36 -16.29 6.86 -8.09
CA ALA A 36 -17.17 7.12 -6.96
C ALA A 36 -16.60 6.61 -5.64
N PHE A 37 -15.87 5.48 -5.67
CA PHE A 37 -15.23 4.93 -4.47
C PHE A 37 -14.08 5.83 -4.00
N ALA A 38 -13.12 6.16 -4.87
CA ALA A 38 -12.02 7.06 -4.57
C ALA A 38 -12.52 8.44 -4.08
N ARG A 39 -13.54 9.01 -4.74
CA ARG A 39 -14.15 10.29 -4.35
C ARG A 39 -14.82 10.23 -2.98
N GLY A 40 -15.61 9.19 -2.73
CA GLY A 40 -16.26 8.95 -1.45
C GLY A 40 -15.25 8.79 -0.33
N LEU A 41 -14.20 8.00 -0.57
CA LEU A 41 -13.12 7.75 0.36
C LEU A 41 -12.32 9.03 0.67
N ARG A 42 -11.93 9.82 -0.34
CA ARG A 42 -11.30 11.14 -0.13
C ARG A 42 -12.17 12.05 0.73
N THR A 43 -13.47 12.13 0.44
CA THR A 43 -14.40 13.00 1.17
C THR A 43 -14.56 12.58 2.62
N TRP A 44 -14.67 11.28 2.85
CA TRP A 44 -14.90 10.71 4.18
C TRP A 44 -13.64 10.75 5.04
N THR A 45 -12.48 10.41 4.49
CA THR A 45 -11.19 10.37 5.20
C THR A 45 -10.76 11.73 5.75
N ARG A 46 -11.20 12.83 5.14
CA ARG A 46 -10.99 14.20 5.66
C ARG A 46 -11.51 14.42 7.08
N GLN A 47 -12.50 13.62 7.51
CA GLN A 47 -13.11 13.73 8.83
C GLN A 47 -12.53 12.74 9.85
N LEU A 48 -11.64 11.84 9.40
CA LEU A 48 -11.09 10.77 10.21
C LEU A 48 -9.80 11.20 10.89
N LYS A 49 -9.53 10.55 12.02
CA LYS A 49 -8.25 10.64 12.71
C LYS A 49 -7.34 9.49 12.35
N ARG A 50 -7.90 8.29 12.19
CA ARG A 50 -7.18 7.09 11.80
C ARG A 50 -7.98 6.31 10.79
N LEU A 51 -7.27 5.80 9.78
CA LEU A 51 -7.83 4.91 8.78
C LEU A 51 -6.88 3.74 8.57
N ASN A 52 -7.40 2.53 8.66
CA ASN A 52 -6.75 1.33 8.16
C ASN A 52 -7.62 0.74 7.04
N LEU A 53 -7.02 0.62 5.86
CA LEU A 53 -7.60 -0.04 4.69
C LEU A 53 -6.83 -1.33 4.44
N SER A 54 -7.54 -2.45 4.36
CA SER A 54 -6.96 -3.73 3.99
C SER A 54 -7.64 -4.34 2.76
N ASP A 55 -6.88 -5.19 2.07
CA ASP A 55 -7.34 -6.05 0.97
C ASP A 55 -7.95 -5.28 -0.21
N THR A 56 -7.64 -3.99 -0.33
CA THR A 56 -8.34 -3.08 -1.26
C THR A 56 -7.53 -2.82 -2.54
N VAL A 57 -8.20 -2.60 -3.67
CA VAL A 57 -7.54 -2.12 -4.89
C VAL A 57 -7.44 -0.60 -4.81
N ILE A 58 -6.22 -0.06 -4.90
CA ILE A 58 -5.99 1.38 -4.82
C ILE A 58 -5.59 1.97 -6.15
N ALA A 59 -6.14 3.15 -6.42
CA ALA A 59 -5.69 4.03 -7.49
C ALA A 59 -4.86 5.18 -6.87
N PRO A 60 -3.86 5.74 -7.58
CA PRO A 60 -3.24 7.01 -7.19
C PRO A 60 -4.28 8.09 -6.84
N GLU A 61 -5.42 8.09 -7.54
CA GLU A 61 -6.52 9.02 -7.38
C GLU A 61 -7.18 8.97 -6.00
N MET A 62 -7.00 7.88 -5.23
CA MET A 62 -7.43 7.79 -3.85
C MET A 62 -6.77 8.85 -2.96
N PHE A 63 -5.53 9.21 -3.26
CA PHE A 63 -4.78 10.22 -2.50
C PHE A 63 -4.94 11.61 -3.11
N TYR A 64 -5.05 11.71 -4.44
CA TYR A 64 -5.03 12.99 -5.15
C TYR A 64 -5.89 12.96 -6.41
N ALA A 65 -6.88 13.85 -6.55
CA ALA A 65 -7.70 13.91 -7.77
C ALA A 65 -6.85 14.41 -8.96
N ALA A 66 -6.67 13.57 -10.00
CA ALA A 66 -5.86 13.90 -11.18
C ALA A 66 -6.37 15.11 -11.98
N ALA A 67 -7.67 15.43 -11.90
CA ALA A 67 -8.26 16.61 -12.52
C ALA A 67 -7.70 17.96 -12.00
N SER A 68 -6.93 17.94 -10.91
CA SER A 68 -6.30 19.12 -10.28
C SER A 68 -4.82 19.33 -10.67
N ASP A 69 -4.42 18.89 -11.86
CA ASP A 69 -3.13 19.30 -12.48
C ASP A 69 -3.13 20.79 -12.88
N ASN A 70 -4.28 21.47 -12.80
CA ASN A 70 -4.33 22.92 -12.65
C ASN A 70 -4.26 23.25 -11.15
N ASP A 71 -3.22 23.97 -10.74
CA ASP A 71 -2.91 24.38 -9.36
C ASP A 71 -4.02 25.19 -8.63
N ASP A 72 -5.17 25.44 -9.25
CA ASP A 72 -6.18 26.42 -8.83
C ASP A 72 -7.57 25.85 -8.43
N ASP A 73 -7.79 24.53 -8.39
CA ASP A 73 -9.13 24.00 -8.08
C ASP A 73 -9.42 23.87 -6.56
N GLU A 74 -10.57 24.41 -6.13
CA GLU A 74 -11.07 24.45 -4.74
C GLU A 74 -11.19 23.06 -4.07
N GLU A 75 -11.30 21.96 -4.83
CA GLU A 75 -11.31 20.60 -4.28
C GLU A 75 -9.91 20.13 -3.83
N ALA A 76 -8.86 20.69 -4.46
CA ALA A 76 -7.47 20.57 -4.05
C ALA A 76 -7.13 21.43 -2.81
N ALA A 77 -8.01 22.33 -2.37
CA ALA A 77 -7.83 23.12 -1.16
C ALA A 77 -8.31 22.43 0.13
N SER A 78 -8.93 21.26 0.05
CA SER A 78 -9.48 20.57 1.23
C SER A 78 -8.40 19.73 1.95
N GLU A 79 -7.95 20.23 3.09
CA GLU A 79 -6.96 19.60 3.97
C GLU A 79 -7.55 18.42 4.78
N TRP A 80 -6.76 17.36 4.97
CA TRP A 80 -7.01 16.32 5.98
C TRP A 80 -6.49 16.80 7.33
N GLN A 81 -7.21 17.75 7.94
CA GLN A 81 -6.74 18.45 9.13
C GLN A 81 -6.53 17.56 10.36
N HIS A 82 -7.18 16.39 10.39
CA HIS A 82 -7.21 15.53 11.58
C HIS A 82 -6.57 14.15 11.37
N LEU A 83 -6.23 13.78 10.13
CA LEU A 83 -5.72 12.44 9.83
C LEU A 83 -4.29 12.28 10.36
N GLU A 84 -4.13 11.52 11.44
CA GLU A 84 -2.86 11.27 12.10
C GLU A 84 -2.20 9.96 11.63
N ARG A 85 -3.03 8.95 11.31
CA ARG A 85 -2.57 7.61 10.94
C ARG A 85 -3.34 7.10 9.73
N LEU A 86 -2.61 6.73 8.68
CA LEU A 86 -3.14 6.11 7.48
C LEU A 86 -2.38 4.82 7.20
N GLU A 87 -3.10 3.71 7.14
CA GLU A 87 -2.55 2.40 6.79
C GLU A 87 -3.30 1.88 5.60
N VAL A 88 -2.57 1.47 4.58
CA VAL A 88 -3.14 0.94 3.35
C VAL A 88 -2.38 -0.32 2.97
N ALA A 89 -3.01 -1.46 3.22
CA ALA A 89 -2.63 -2.74 2.66
C ALA A 89 -3.48 -2.97 1.40
N TYR A 90 -2.83 -2.97 0.24
CA TYR A 90 -3.52 -2.96 -1.05
C TYR A 90 -3.14 -4.15 -1.94
N ALA A 91 -4.07 -4.53 -2.81
CA ALA A 91 -3.87 -5.58 -3.80
C ALA A 91 -2.72 -5.23 -4.76
N ALA A 92 -1.95 -6.24 -5.20
CA ALA A 92 -0.81 -6.08 -6.12
C ALA A 92 -1.18 -5.74 -7.58
N MET A 93 -2.29 -5.03 -7.80
CA MET A 93 -2.77 -4.58 -9.11
C MET A 93 -3.35 -3.17 -9.05
N THR A 94 -3.46 -2.54 -10.22
CA THR A 94 -4.14 -1.26 -10.40
C THR A 94 -5.59 -1.49 -10.83
N PRO A 95 -6.50 -0.54 -10.59
CA PRO A 95 -7.89 -0.64 -11.07
C PRO A 95 -8.01 -0.57 -12.60
N HIS A 96 -6.93 -0.29 -13.32
CA HIS A 96 -6.89 -0.23 -14.79
C HIS A 96 -6.43 -1.55 -15.43
N GLY A 97 -6.40 -2.64 -14.67
CA GLY A 97 -6.01 -3.94 -15.19
C GLY A 97 -4.50 -4.11 -15.39
N THR A 98 -3.65 -3.35 -14.67
CA THR A 98 -2.19 -3.53 -14.70
C THR A 98 -1.68 -4.08 -13.38
N TRP A 99 -0.55 -4.77 -13.40
CA TRP A 99 0.08 -5.32 -12.20
C TRP A 99 1.00 -4.29 -11.52
N LEU A 100 1.03 -4.28 -10.19
CA LEU A 100 2.05 -3.59 -9.40
C LEU A 100 3.27 -4.48 -9.17
N LEU A 101 3.06 -5.80 -9.17
CA LEU A 101 4.10 -6.80 -9.09
C LEU A 101 4.06 -7.70 -10.32
N GLU A 102 5.18 -7.89 -10.99
CA GLU A 102 5.31 -8.76 -12.14
C GLU A 102 5.95 -10.10 -11.77
N ARG A 103 5.86 -11.04 -12.71
CA ARG A 103 6.38 -12.38 -12.53
C ARG A 103 7.89 -12.33 -12.29
N ASN A 104 8.32 -12.87 -11.16
CA ASN A 104 9.72 -13.10 -10.88
C ASN A 104 10.14 -14.49 -11.42
N PRO A 105 11.02 -14.59 -12.43
CA PRO A 105 11.48 -15.89 -12.92
C PRO A 105 12.32 -16.66 -11.89
N GLU A 106 12.94 -15.94 -10.93
CA GLU A 106 13.79 -16.53 -9.88
C GLU A 106 12.99 -16.96 -8.64
N ASP A 107 11.72 -16.54 -8.54
CA ASP A 107 10.83 -16.95 -7.46
C ASP A 107 10.17 -18.27 -7.81
N SER A 108 10.65 -19.33 -7.17
CA SER A 108 10.09 -20.67 -7.31
C SER A 108 9.16 -20.96 -6.13
N PRO A 109 7.92 -21.43 -6.36
CA PRO A 109 7.04 -21.84 -5.26
C PRO A 109 7.67 -22.95 -4.42
N ARG A 110 8.50 -23.80 -5.04
CA ARG A 110 9.26 -24.86 -4.36
C ARG A 110 10.31 -24.36 -3.38
N SER A 111 10.72 -23.09 -3.50
CA SER A 111 11.71 -22.47 -2.62
C SER A 111 11.07 -21.76 -1.42
N ARG A 112 9.75 -21.64 -1.40
CA ARG A 112 9.02 -21.04 -0.30
C ARG A 112 8.92 -22.03 0.84
N GLY A 113 8.98 -21.52 2.07
CA GLY A 113 8.71 -22.34 3.24
C GLY A 113 7.33 -22.96 3.11
N SER A 114 7.22 -24.24 3.43
CA SER A 114 5.91 -24.84 3.70
C SER A 114 5.22 -23.98 4.77
N PRO A 115 3.89 -23.76 4.73
CA PRO A 115 3.20 -23.11 5.83
C PRO A 115 3.30 -24.03 7.04
N VAL A 116 4.36 -23.86 7.83
CA VAL A 116 4.51 -24.56 9.10
C VAL A 116 3.55 -23.84 10.03
N VAL A 117 2.37 -24.41 10.22
CA VAL A 117 1.58 -24.09 11.41
C VAL A 117 2.50 -24.35 12.60
N GLU A 118 2.78 -23.32 13.40
CA GLU A 118 3.51 -23.51 14.65
C GLU A 118 2.77 -24.57 15.46
N LEU A 119 3.40 -25.74 15.63
CA LEU A 119 2.84 -26.92 16.31
C LEU A 119 2.32 -26.62 17.73
N GLU A 120 2.63 -25.45 18.29
CA GLU A 120 2.11 -24.98 19.58
C GLU A 120 0.61 -24.64 19.55
N THR A 121 0.00 -24.48 18.38
CA THR A 121 -1.45 -24.31 18.19
C THR A 121 -2.16 -25.57 17.69
N TYR A 122 -1.42 -26.66 17.49
CA TYR A 122 -1.95 -27.94 17.05
C TYR A 122 -2.61 -28.67 18.24
N ASP A 123 -3.94 -28.74 18.24
CA ASP A 123 -4.69 -29.61 19.15
C ASP A 123 -4.71 -31.04 18.58
N PRO A 124 -4.03 -32.01 19.21
CA PRO A 124 -3.99 -33.39 18.73
C PRO A 124 -5.34 -34.12 18.80
N GLU A 125 -6.39 -33.53 19.40
CA GLU A 125 -7.74 -34.12 19.43
C GLU A 125 -8.60 -33.77 18.19
N ASP A 126 -8.22 -32.78 17.39
CA ASP A 126 -8.85 -32.49 16.08
C ASP A 126 -8.20 -33.34 14.98
N ASP A 127 -8.33 -34.67 15.12
CA ASP A 127 -7.93 -35.69 14.14
C ASP A 127 -8.89 -35.69 12.94
N GLU A 128 -8.82 -34.65 12.13
CA GLU A 128 -8.98 -34.79 10.69
C GLU A 128 -7.58 -34.65 10.10
N THR A 129 -7.04 -35.72 9.54
CA THR A 129 -5.79 -35.71 8.78
C THR A 129 -5.89 -34.64 7.69
N ILE A 130 -5.45 -33.42 7.98
CA ILE A 130 -5.29 -32.38 6.98
C ILE A 130 -4.11 -32.85 6.11
N GLU A 131 -4.43 -33.55 5.02
CA GLU A 131 -3.50 -33.76 3.92
C GLU A 131 -3.19 -32.37 3.37
N TRP A 132 -2.12 -31.75 3.88
CA TRP A 132 -1.64 -30.50 3.35
C TRP A 132 -1.22 -30.74 1.89
N PRO A 133 -1.73 -29.95 0.93
CA PRO A 133 -1.30 -30.04 -0.45
C PRO A 133 0.23 -29.93 -0.52
N VAL A 134 0.85 -30.65 -1.45
CA VAL A 134 2.29 -30.49 -1.68
C VAL A 134 2.58 -29.01 -1.98
N PRO A 135 3.75 -28.46 -1.61
CA PRO A 135 4.05 -27.03 -1.80
C PRO A 135 3.81 -26.52 -3.23
N GLU A 136 3.97 -27.40 -4.23
CA GLU A 136 3.64 -27.13 -5.62
C GLU A 136 2.15 -26.80 -5.85
N ASP A 137 1.24 -27.44 -5.13
CA ASP A 137 -0.22 -27.28 -5.25
C ASP A 137 -0.75 -26.12 -4.39
N LEU A 138 0.02 -25.69 -3.39
CA LEU A 138 -0.32 -24.53 -2.54
C LEU A 138 -0.12 -23.18 -3.26
N TYR A 139 0.84 -23.13 -4.18
CA TYR A 139 1.38 -21.87 -4.70
C TYR A 139 1.56 -21.88 -6.23
N GLU A 140 0.87 -22.78 -6.95
CA GLU A 140 1.11 -23.07 -8.37
C GLU A 140 1.09 -21.84 -9.28
N ASN A 141 0.49 -20.73 -8.85
CA ASN A 141 0.26 -19.56 -9.71
C ASN A 141 0.76 -18.21 -9.15
N ASP A 142 1.01 -18.07 -7.84
CA ASP A 142 1.40 -16.78 -7.26
C ASP A 142 2.91 -16.52 -7.37
N PHE A 143 3.37 -15.89 -8.45
CA PHE A 143 4.81 -15.55 -8.66
C PHE A 143 5.07 -14.06 -8.86
N ARG A 144 4.05 -13.24 -8.65
CA ARG A 144 4.15 -11.80 -8.88
C ARG A 144 4.78 -11.14 -7.67
N THR A 145 6.11 -11.17 -7.63
CA THR A 145 6.89 -10.62 -6.51
C THR A 145 7.86 -9.53 -6.94
N LEU A 146 8.14 -9.35 -8.24
CA LEU A 146 9.02 -8.27 -8.70
C LEU A 146 8.27 -6.95 -8.79
N PRO A 147 8.74 -5.87 -8.14
CA PRO A 147 8.09 -4.57 -8.22
C PRO A 147 8.13 -3.96 -9.61
N VAL A 148 6.97 -3.55 -10.13
CA VAL A 148 6.86 -2.75 -11.35
C VAL A 148 7.07 -1.29 -10.98
N ALA A 149 8.33 -0.87 -10.94
CA ALA A 149 8.74 0.44 -10.41
C ALA A 149 7.91 1.64 -10.93
N PRO A 150 7.61 1.77 -12.24
CA PRO A 150 6.81 2.90 -12.72
C PRO A 150 5.39 2.98 -12.15
N GLU A 151 4.74 1.84 -11.88
CA GLU A 151 3.39 1.83 -11.29
C GLU A 151 3.44 2.05 -9.77
N MET A 152 4.45 1.48 -9.10
CA MET A 152 4.70 1.75 -7.68
C MET A 152 4.98 3.24 -7.46
N ASP A 153 5.85 3.85 -8.26
CA ASP A 153 6.18 5.27 -8.14
C ASP A 153 4.94 6.15 -8.28
N ARG A 154 3.97 5.81 -9.13
CA ARG A 154 2.72 6.60 -9.27
C ARG A 154 1.93 6.69 -7.97
N ILE A 155 1.81 5.57 -7.25
CA ILE A 155 1.16 5.53 -5.94
C ILE A 155 1.93 6.43 -4.96
N HIS A 156 3.26 6.30 -4.91
CA HIS A 156 4.10 7.07 -4.00
C HIS A 156 4.10 8.58 -4.31
N ARG A 157 4.11 8.98 -5.59
CA ARG A 157 3.97 10.38 -6.00
C ARG A 157 2.65 10.95 -5.50
N SER A 158 1.56 10.21 -5.67
CA SER A 158 0.25 10.65 -5.23
C SER A 158 0.16 10.76 -3.71
N ALA A 159 0.71 9.79 -2.98
CA ALA A 159 0.79 9.81 -1.53
C ALA A 159 1.63 11.00 -1.01
N ALA A 160 2.77 11.29 -1.64
CA ALA A 160 3.61 12.45 -1.28
C ALA A 160 2.87 13.78 -1.51
N ARG A 161 2.15 13.91 -2.63
CA ARG A 161 1.31 15.07 -2.93
C ARG A 161 0.19 15.24 -1.91
N ALA A 162 -0.47 14.14 -1.52
CA ALA A 162 -1.48 14.11 -0.47
C ALA A 162 -0.91 14.51 0.90
N ALA A 163 0.27 14.03 1.27
CA ALA A 163 0.91 14.31 2.56
C ALA A 163 1.11 15.82 2.81
N ARG A 164 1.32 16.62 1.74
CA ARG A 164 1.37 18.10 1.81
C ARG A 164 0.11 18.73 2.43
N ARG A 165 -1.03 18.03 2.32
CA ARG A 165 -2.35 18.46 2.79
C ARG A 165 -2.81 17.71 4.04
N MET A 166 -1.91 16.96 4.68
CA MET A 166 -2.19 16.18 5.90
C MET A 166 -1.36 16.72 7.08
N PRO A 167 -1.67 17.91 7.61
CA PRO A 167 -0.87 18.55 8.65
C PRO A 167 -0.87 17.79 9.98
N ALA A 168 -1.80 16.87 10.22
CA ALA A 168 -1.78 16.02 11.41
C ALA A 168 -1.04 14.68 11.21
N LEU A 169 -0.64 14.32 9.97
CA LEU A 169 -0.09 12.98 9.67
C LEU A 169 1.21 12.69 10.42
N ARG A 170 1.19 11.62 11.21
CA ARG A 170 2.35 11.13 11.98
C ARG A 170 2.81 9.75 11.54
N TYR A 171 1.94 8.99 10.89
CA TYR A 171 2.20 7.63 10.47
C TYR A 171 1.46 7.36 9.16
N LEU A 172 2.20 6.93 8.14
CA LEU A 172 1.62 6.42 6.90
C LEU A 172 2.32 5.11 6.55
N PHE A 173 1.54 4.04 6.38
CA PHE A 173 2.00 2.78 5.84
C PHE A 173 1.30 2.50 4.51
N LEU A 174 2.09 2.18 3.48
CA LEU A 174 1.61 1.69 2.19
C LEU A 174 2.29 0.34 1.94
N GLY A 175 1.53 -0.74 1.83
CA GLY A 175 2.10 -2.05 1.55
C GLY A 175 1.23 -2.87 0.62
N THR A 176 1.85 -3.68 -0.24
CA THR A 176 1.11 -4.67 -1.01
C THR A 176 0.76 -5.86 -0.11
N TYR A 177 -0.50 -6.27 -0.11
CA TYR A 177 -0.93 -7.51 0.51
C TYR A 177 -1.14 -8.58 -0.57
N ASP A 178 -0.44 -9.70 -0.41
CA ASP A 178 -0.68 -10.94 -1.14
C ASP A 178 -0.32 -12.10 -0.20
N VAL A 179 -1.16 -13.13 -0.16
CA VAL A 179 -0.93 -14.29 0.70
C VAL A 179 0.39 -14.97 0.32
N ALA A 180 0.77 -14.99 -0.94
CA ALA A 180 2.05 -15.52 -1.39
C ALA A 180 3.25 -14.66 -0.97
N ILE A 181 3.05 -13.35 -0.81
CA ILE A 181 4.05 -12.43 -0.28
C ILE A 181 4.31 -12.76 1.20
N GLN A 182 3.24 -12.95 1.99
CA GLN A 182 3.31 -13.29 3.41
C GLN A 182 4.08 -14.59 3.70
N TRP A 183 3.89 -15.63 2.88
CA TRP A 183 4.56 -16.92 3.07
C TRP A 183 5.94 -17.01 2.40
N GLY A 184 6.19 -16.20 1.36
CA GLY A 184 7.47 -16.17 0.65
C GLY A 184 8.55 -15.31 1.32
N HIS A 185 8.27 -14.74 2.50
CA HIS A 185 9.05 -13.65 3.11
C HIS A 185 9.38 -12.54 2.10
N LYS A 186 8.43 -12.27 1.20
CA LYS A 186 8.51 -11.14 0.30
C LYS A 186 7.68 -10.03 0.92
N TYR A 187 7.98 -8.79 0.60
CA TYR A 187 7.16 -7.66 1.00
C TYR A 187 7.54 -6.44 0.20
N GLN A 188 6.58 -5.55 0.06
CA GLN A 188 6.75 -4.24 -0.53
C GLN A 188 6.05 -3.28 0.41
N GLY A 189 6.84 -2.53 1.17
CA GLY A 189 6.36 -1.64 2.21
C GLY A 189 6.99 -0.27 2.09
N PHE A 190 6.19 0.73 2.40
CA PHE A 190 6.64 2.09 2.60
C PHE A 190 6.08 2.61 3.91
N LEU A 191 6.96 3.13 4.77
CA LEU A 191 6.61 3.68 6.06
C LEU A 191 7.14 5.10 6.20
N TYR A 192 6.21 6.05 6.36
CA TYR A 192 6.51 7.40 6.82
C TYR A 192 6.15 7.56 8.29
N ARG A 193 7.07 8.13 9.08
CA ARG A 193 6.83 8.47 10.49
C ARG A 193 7.31 9.88 10.81
N TYR A 194 6.55 10.57 11.65
CA TYR A 194 6.96 11.85 12.23
C TYR A 194 6.91 11.80 13.76
N ASP A 195 8.08 11.92 14.37
CA ASP A 195 8.26 12.08 15.80
C ASP A 195 8.25 13.57 16.15
N ALA A 196 7.07 14.09 16.49
CA ALA A 196 6.88 15.48 16.90
C ALA A 196 7.69 15.88 18.16
N ALA A 197 8.07 14.93 19.02
CA ALA A 197 8.86 15.24 20.21
C ALA A 197 10.33 15.51 19.86
N LYS A 198 10.84 14.82 18.83
CA LYS A 198 12.21 15.00 18.33
C LYS A 198 12.30 15.99 17.17
N GLY A 199 11.17 16.29 16.52
CA GLY A 199 11.14 17.08 15.29
C GLY A 199 11.73 16.34 14.09
N VAL A 200 11.74 15.00 14.12
CA VAL A 200 12.36 14.15 13.09
C VAL A 200 11.28 13.44 12.28
N ALA A 201 11.43 13.46 10.97
CA ALA A 201 10.62 12.70 10.03
C ALA A 201 11.48 11.66 9.32
N THR A 202 10.96 10.43 9.20
CA THR A 202 11.63 9.31 8.53
C THR A 202 10.72 8.75 7.44
N ALA A 203 11.32 8.32 6.34
CA ALA A 203 10.68 7.59 5.26
C ALA A 203 11.51 6.35 4.94
N HIS A 204 10.90 5.18 5.04
CA HIS A 204 11.57 3.89 4.81
C HIS A 204 10.83 3.13 3.72
N TRP A 205 11.54 2.83 2.63
CA TRP A 205 11.11 1.87 1.62
C TRP A 205 11.79 0.53 1.90
N GLY A 206 11.02 -0.44 2.40
CA GLY A 206 11.48 -1.79 2.68
C GLY A 206 10.91 -2.76 1.68
N SER A 207 11.78 -3.53 1.03
CA SER A 207 11.35 -4.29 -0.14
C SER A 207 12.22 -5.53 -0.41
N LEU A 208 11.56 -6.68 -0.54
CA LEU A 208 12.19 -7.92 -0.96
C LEU A 208 11.25 -8.67 -1.93
N PRO A 209 11.62 -8.90 -3.21
CA PRO A 209 12.80 -8.38 -3.93
C PRO A 209 12.86 -6.86 -3.97
N GLY A 210 14.07 -6.29 -3.96
CA GLY A 210 14.30 -4.86 -3.79
C GLY A 210 13.61 -3.95 -4.82
N TYR A 211 13.03 -2.87 -4.30
CA TYR A 211 12.47 -1.73 -5.02
C TYR A 211 13.19 -0.47 -4.60
N THR A 212 13.63 0.31 -5.57
CA THR A 212 14.16 1.66 -5.34
C THR A 212 13.21 2.67 -5.98
N PRO A 213 12.56 3.54 -5.20
CA PRO A 213 11.71 4.59 -5.76
C PRO A 213 12.52 5.54 -6.64
N ALA A 214 11.88 6.12 -7.65
CA ALA A 214 12.53 7.12 -8.48
C ALA A 214 12.95 8.36 -7.67
N GLU A 215 14.00 9.05 -8.11
CA GLU A 215 14.56 10.22 -7.42
C GLU A 215 13.50 11.31 -7.18
N ASP A 216 12.61 11.52 -8.14
CA ASP A 216 11.53 12.50 -8.04
C ASP A 216 10.49 12.16 -6.96
N VAL A 217 10.27 10.87 -6.69
CA VAL A 217 9.41 10.42 -5.57
C VAL A 217 10.03 10.83 -4.25
N VAL A 218 11.33 10.60 -4.07
CA VAL A 218 12.05 10.93 -2.83
C VAL A 218 12.07 12.46 -2.64
N GLU A 219 12.31 13.22 -3.70
CA GLU A 219 12.27 14.69 -3.65
C GLU A 219 10.88 15.24 -3.31
N LEU A 220 9.81 14.63 -3.82
CA LEU A 220 8.44 15.00 -3.47
C LEU A 220 8.17 14.80 -1.97
N TRP A 221 8.64 13.69 -1.40
CA TRP A 221 8.53 13.42 0.04
C TRP A 221 9.34 14.41 0.88
N ARG A 222 10.59 14.69 0.49
CA ARG A 222 11.44 15.70 1.14
C ARG A 222 10.77 17.07 1.14
N LYS A 223 10.26 17.50 -0.02
CA LYS A 223 9.55 18.77 -0.17
C LYS A 223 8.29 18.82 0.69
N ALA A 224 7.49 17.75 0.69
CA ALA A 224 6.27 17.69 1.48
C ALA A 224 6.55 17.83 2.98
N VAL A 225 7.57 17.14 3.48
CA VAL A 225 7.98 17.22 4.89
C VAL A 225 8.56 18.58 5.22
N ALA A 226 9.42 19.15 4.37
CA ALA A 226 10.00 20.47 4.60
C ALA A 226 8.91 21.56 4.67
N GLU A 227 7.91 21.51 3.78
CA GLU A 227 6.80 22.48 3.76
C GLU A 227 5.86 22.34 4.96
N VAL A 228 5.51 21.10 5.33
CA VAL A 228 4.47 20.84 6.34
C VAL A 228 5.03 20.73 7.77
N ARG A 229 6.28 20.30 7.92
CA ARG A 229 6.93 20.05 9.22
C ARG A 229 8.07 21.02 9.52
N GLY A 230 8.65 21.66 8.50
CA GLY A 230 9.81 22.54 8.67
C GLY A 230 11.08 21.79 9.07
N CYS A 231 11.15 20.47 8.84
CA CYS A 231 12.31 19.64 9.14
C CYS A 231 12.78 18.85 7.91
N GLN A 232 13.97 18.24 8.03
CA GLN A 232 14.50 17.35 7.00
C GLN A 232 13.88 15.96 7.12
N LEU A 233 13.76 15.28 5.98
CA LEU A 233 13.32 13.89 5.92
C LEU A 233 14.54 12.97 5.85
N GLU A 234 14.67 12.08 6.83
CA GLU A 234 15.63 10.98 6.80
C GLU A 234 15.05 9.85 5.95
N VAL A 235 15.84 9.33 5.01
CA VAL A 235 15.39 8.34 4.02
C VAL A 235 16.23 7.07 4.15
N SER A 236 15.56 5.92 4.30
CA SER A 236 16.15 4.58 4.20
C SER A 236 15.48 3.79 3.07
N ILE A 237 16.30 3.05 2.33
CA ILE A 237 15.88 2.19 1.21
C ILE A 237 16.73 0.94 1.30
N ASP A 238 16.12 -0.17 1.67
CA ASP A 238 16.82 -1.43 1.94
C ASP A 238 15.86 -2.62 1.78
N GLU A 239 16.40 -3.81 2.04
CA GLU A 239 15.66 -5.05 1.98
C GLU A 239 14.99 -5.39 3.32
N ASP A 240 14.98 -4.54 4.35
CA ASP A 240 14.39 -4.82 5.66
C ASP A 240 12.88 -4.50 5.68
N GLU A 241 12.10 -5.24 6.47
CA GLU A 241 10.66 -5.01 6.63
C GLU A 241 10.42 -3.73 7.46
N VAL A 242 9.32 -3.02 7.15
CA VAL A 242 9.02 -1.69 7.71
C VAL A 242 7.88 -1.68 8.71
#